data_AF-A0A945NG43-F1
#
_entry.id   AF-A0A945NG43-F1
#
_cell.length_a   1.000
_cell.length_b   1.000
_cell.length_c   1.000
_cell.angle_alpha   90.00
_cell.angle_beta   90.00
_cell.angle_gamma   90.00
#
_symmetry.space_group_name_H-M   'P 1'
#
loop_
_entity.id
_entity.type
_entity.pdbx_description
1 polymer ?
#
loop_
_entity_poly.entity_id
_entity_poly.type
_entity_poly.pdbx_seq_one_letter_code
_entity_poly.pdbx_strand_id
1 'polypeptide(L)' 'MYKILIISLLLVVVGCERSSNENNPQPPFSNIDDCVNYVNKSDTKKGYPKRKKDSVIYECKNSLTLMESS' A
#
# COMPACT_ATOMS: atom_id res chain seq x y z
N MET A 1 -29.70 2.86 -34.75
CA MET A 1 -28.38 2.34 -34.34
C MET A 1 -27.81 3.25 -33.24
N TYR A 2 -28.33 3.17 -32.02
CA TYR A 2 -27.87 3.97 -30.86
C TYR A 2 -27.74 3.14 -29.57
N LYS A 3 -28.11 1.85 -29.60
CA LYS A 3 -28.13 0.98 -28.41
C LYS A 3 -26.73 0.50 -27.97
N ILE A 4 -25.74 0.50 -28.88
CA ILE A 4 -24.40 -0.01 -28.59
C ILE A 4 -23.53 1.02 -27.85
N LEU A 5 -23.84 2.32 -27.97
CA LEU A 5 -23.06 3.40 -27.35
C LEU A 5 -23.28 3.53 -25.82
N ILE A 6 -24.38 2.98 -25.28
CA ILE A 6 -24.70 3.10 -23.85
C ILE A 6 -23.89 2.09 -23.01
N ILE A 7 -23.47 0.97 -23.61
CA ILE A 7 -22.80 -0.12 -22.88
C ILE A 7 -21.36 0.25 -22.49
N SER A 8 -20.70 1.12 -23.27
CA SER A 8 -19.31 1.52 -23.02
C SER A 8 -19.13 2.51 -21.87
N LEU A 9 -20.20 3.16 -21.38
CA LEU A 9 -20.11 4.14 -20.30
C LEU A 9 -20.04 3.48 -18.90
N LEU A 10 -20.47 2.21 -18.77
CA LEU A 10 -20.52 1.51 -17.48
C LEU A 10 -19.19 0.84 -17.09
N LEU A 11 -18.24 0.69 -18.03
CA LEU A 11 -16.93 0.08 -17.76
C LEU A 11 -15.91 1.04 -17.15
N VAL A 12 -16.23 2.33 -17.03
CA VAL A 12 -15.29 3.36 -16.51
C VAL A 12 -15.27 3.41 -14.97
N VAL A 13 -16.16 2.70 -14.27
CA VAL A 13 -16.30 2.80 -12.80
C VAL A 13 -15.69 1.61 -12.04
N VAL A 14 -15.30 0.53 -12.72
CA VAL A 14 -14.76 -0.69 -12.08
C VAL A 14 -13.24 -0.74 -12.24
N GLY A 15 -12.54 0.15 -11.54
CA GLY A 15 -11.06 0.16 -11.58
C GLY A 15 -10.37 0.79 -10.38
N CYS A 16 -11.11 1.35 -9.43
CA CYS A 16 -10.57 1.70 -8.12
C CYS A 16 -11.20 0.78 -7.09
N GLU A 17 -10.78 -0.48 -7.07
CA GLU A 17 -10.84 -1.28 -5.86
C GLU A 17 -9.97 -0.55 -4.81
N ARG A 18 -10.58 0.39 -4.08
CA ARG A 18 -10.12 0.70 -2.73
C ARG A 18 -10.39 -0.56 -1.93
N SER A 19 -9.42 -1.46 -1.94
CA SER A 19 -9.29 -2.50 -0.92
C SER A 19 -9.25 -1.77 0.42
N SER A 20 -10.41 -1.64 1.04
CA SER A 20 -10.57 -1.18 2.42
C SER A 20 -9.78 -2.18 3.26
N ASN A 21 -8.58 -1.75 3.66
CA ASN A 21 -7.64 -2.60 4.39
C ASN A 21 -8.06 -2.62 5.86
N GLU A 22 -9.21 -3.23 6.10
CA GLU A 22 -9.78 -3.47 7.41
C GLU A 22 -8.91 -4.54 8.08
N ASN A 23 -8.23 -4.19 9.18
CA ASN A 23 -7.41 -5.03 10.08
C ASN A 23 -5.89 -5.12 9.88
N ASN A 24 -5.24 -4.43 8.94
CA ASN A 24 -3.77 -4.35 9.00
C ASN A 24 -3.34 -3.19 9.92
N PRO A 25 -2.42 -3.43 10.88
CA PRO A 25 -1.88 -2.35 11.71
C PRO A 25 -1.29 -1.26 10.81
N GLN A 26 -1.58 -0.01 11.17
CA GLN A 26 -1.12 1.17 10.46
C GLN A 26 0.02 1.81 11.24
N PRO A 27 0.94 2.52 10.57
CA PRO A 27 1.95 3.29 11.26
C PRO A 27 1.31 4.44 12.08
N PRO A 28 1.99 4.96 13.11
CA PRO A 28 3.35 4.60 13.51
C PRO A 28 3.43 3.23 14.22
N PHE A 29 4.48 2.46 13.95
CA PHE A 29 4.71 1.13 14.53
C PHE A 29 5.68 1.19 15.72
N SER A 30 5.40 0.42 16.77
CA SER A 30 6.33 0.22 17.89
C SER A 30 7.38 -0.88 17.59
N ASN A 31 7.06 -1.81 16.69
CA ASN A 31 7.92 -2.93 16.31
C ASN A 31 8.49 -2.75 14.89
N ILE A 32 9.80 -2.95 14.75
CA ILE A 32 10.52 -2.82 13.48
C ILE A 32 10.08 -3.85 12.42
N ASP A 33 9.74 -5.08 12.82
CA ASP A 33 9.30 -6.13 11.91
C ASP A 33 7.92 -5.81 11.31
N ASP A 34 7.02 -5.20 12.09
CA ASP A 34 5.73 -4.74 11.60
C ASP A 34 5.90 -3.62 10.56
N CYS A 35 6.80 -2.67 10.82
CA CYS A 35 7.14 -1.65 9.84
C CYS A 35 7.73 -2.26 8.56
N VAL A 36 8.70 -3.16 8.68
CA VAL A 36 9.32 -3.82 7.51
C VAL A 36 8.29 -4.60 6.71
N ASN A 37 7.35 -5.29 7.35
CA ASN A 37 6.28 -6.01 6.68
C ASN A 37 5.32 -5.05 5.96
N TYR A 38 4.91 -3.97 6.63
CA TYR A 38 4.05 -2.93 6.05
C TYR A 38 4.68 -2.31 4.80
N VAL A 39 5.94 -1.90 4.88
CA VAL A 39 6.64 -1.25 3.77
C VAL A 39 6.84 -2.22 2.60
N ASN A 40 7.25 -3.47 2.84
CA ASN A 40 7.37 -4.48 1.78
C ASN A 40 6.02 -4.79 1.11
N LYS A 41 4.92 -4.88 1.88
CA LYS A 41 3.56 -5.04 1.34
C LYS A 41 3.18 -3.83 0.49
N SER A 42 3.49 -2.62 0.93
CA SER A 42 3.25 -1.36 0.20
C SER A 42 4.00 -1.33 -1.12
N ASP A 43 5.29 -1.68 -1.12
CA ASP A 43 6.14 -1.74 -2.31
C ASP A 43 5.61 -2.78 -3.31
N THR A 44 5.22 -3.96 -2.82
CA THR A 44 4.63 -5.02 -3.65
C THR A 44 3.31 -4.57 -4.28
N LYS A 45 2.43 -3.91 -3.52
CA LYS A 45 1.17 -3.35 -4.04
C LYS A 45 1.40 -2.29 -5.13
N LYS A 46 2.52 -1.58 -5.09
CA LYS A 46 2.92 -0.59 -6.10
C LYS A 46 3.67 -1.22 -7.29
N GLY A 47 3.95 -2.52 -7.26
CA GLY A 47 4.72 -3.23 -8.29
C GLY A 47 6.23 -3.00 -8.20
N TYR A 48 6.74 -2.47 -7.08
CA TYR A 48 8.18 -2.30 -6.90
C TYR A 48 8.87 -3.63 -6.58
N PRO A 49 10.13 -3.82 -7.03
CA PRO A 49 10.90 -4.99 -6.68
C PRO A 49 11.21 -5.01 -5.18
N LYS A 50 11.37 -6.22 -4.63
CA LYS A 50 11.74 -6.40 -3.22
C LYS A 50 13.10 -5.74 -2.93
N ARG A 51 13.12 -4.86 -1.93
CA ARG A 51 14.35 -4.18 -1.48
C ARG A 51 15.17 -5.07 -0.55
N LYS A 52 16.44 -4.71 -0.35
CA LYS A 52 17.30 -5.31 0.67
C LYS A 52 16.71 -5.02 2.06
N LYS A 53 16.71 -6.02 2.95
CA LYS A 53 16.13 -5.90 4.31
C LYS A 53 16.69 -4.69 5.07
N ASP A 54 18.01 -4.47 5.02
CA ASP A 54 18.66 -3.35 5.71
C ASP A 54 18.22 -1.98 5.21
N SER A 55 17.90 -1.85 3.92
CA SER A 55 17.38 -0.60 3.36
C SER A 55 16.00 -0.27 3.92
N VAL A 56 15.13 -1.27 4.06
CA VAL A 56 13.79 -1.10 4.63
C VAL A 56 13.89 -0.79 6.13
N ILE A 57 14.78 -1.47 6.85
CA ILE A 57 15.04 -1.21 8.27
C ILE A 57 15.53 0.23 8.48
N TYR A 58 16.45 0.70 7.63
CA TYR A 58 16.95 2.07 7.70
C TYR A 58 15.83 3.09 7.50
N GLU A 59 14.97 2.90 6.50
CA GLU A 59 13.81 3.75 6.26
C GLU A 59 12.85 3.77 7.45
N CYS A 60 12.50 2.59 7.98
CA CYS A 60 11.63 2.47 9.15
C CYS A 60 12.19 3.24 10.35
N LYS A 61 13.47 3.04 10.70
CA LYS A 61 14.11 3.71 11.84
C LYS A 61 14.23 5.23 11.67
N ASN A 62 14.36 5.71 10.44
CA ASN A 62 14.60 7.12 10.14
C ASN A 62 13.31 7.88 9.78
N SER A 63 12.13 7.28 9.95
CA SER A 63 10.85 7.89 9.61
C SER A 63 9.92 7.97 10.83
N LEU A 64 9.68 9.20 11.29
CA LEU A 64 8.72 9.50 12.36
C LEU A 64 7.26 9.22 11.95
N THR A 65 7.01 9.04 10.65
CA THR A 65 5.69 8.68 10.13
C THR A 65 5.50 7.17 10.00
N LEU A 66 6.56 6.38 10.15
CA LEU A 66 6.51 4.91 10.09
C LEU A 66 6.69 4.28 11.47
N MET A 67 7.55 4.84 12.31
CA MET A 67 7.82 4.34 13.66
C MET A 67 7.30 5.31 14.72
N GLU A 68 6.88 4.77 15.86
CA GLU A 68 6.57 5.59 17.03
C GLU A 68 7.83 6.35 17.48
N SER A 69 7.68 7.65 17.71
CA SER A 69 8.73 8.46 18.32
C SER A 69 8.77 8.10 19.80
N SER A 70 9.94 7.68 20.29
CA SER A 70 10.17 7.40 21.71
C SER A 70 9.98 8.62 22.59
#